data_AF-A0AAV5T8D7-F1
#
_entry.id   AF-A0AAV5T8D7-F1
#
_cell.length_a   1.000
_cell.length_b   1.000
_cell.length_c   1.000
_cell.angle_alpha   90.00
_cell.angle_beta   90.00
_cell.angle_gamma   90.00
#
_symmetry.space_group_name_H-M   'P 1'
#
loop_
_entity.id
_entity.type
_entity.pdbx_description
1 polymer ?
#
loop_
_entity_poly.entity_id
_entity_poly.type
_entity_poly.pdbx_seq_one_letter_code
_entity_poly.pdbx_strand_id
1 'polypeptide(L)' 'LSKYSFEPVTIQDKEAIMEVSLEHFFTLEPHMRAFGITVETGRNLIDSAVSKSLTFPYSYKVVHKESEKIIGMRLITEVE' A
#
# COMPACT_ATOMS: atom_id res chain seq x y z
N LEU A 1 -25.25 -2.78 6.37
CA LEU A 1 -23.96 -2.19 6.77
C LEU A 1 -22.93 -2.47 5.68
N SER A 2 -22.09 -1.49 5.30
CA SER A 2 -20.99 -1.74 4.36
C SER A 2 -20.04 -2.81 4.90
N LYS A 3 -19.65 -3.78 4.05
CA LYS A 3 -18.67 -4.85 4.35
C LYS A 3 -17.25 -4.33 4.58
N TYR A 4 -17.01 -3.07 4.23
CA TYR A 4 -15.69 -2.44 4.26
C TYR A 4 -15.69 -1.22 5.18
N SER A 5 -14.58 -1.00 5.88
CA SER A 5 -14.25 0.24 6.59
C SER A 5 -13.10 0.96 5.89
N PHE A 6 -13.12 2.29 5.97
CA PHE A 6 -12.06 3.17 5.51
C PHE A 6 -11.45 3.80 6.75
N GLU A 7 -10.20 3.50 7.00
CA GLU A 7 -9.52 3.84 8.24
C GLU A 7 -8.22 4.58 7.91
N PRO A 8 -7.79 5.56 8.72
CA PRO A 8 -6.46 6.14 8.59
C PRO A 8 -5.40 5.04 8.67
N VAL A 9 -4.35 5.15 7.85
CA VAL A 9 -3.18 4.28 8.00
C VAL A 9 -2.38 4.70 9.22
N THR A 10 -1.73 3.74 9.87
CA THR A 10 -0.78 3.97 10.94
C THR A 10 0.54 3.26 10.65
N ILE A 11 1.59 3.58 11.41
CA ILE A 11 2.89 2.94 11.24
C ILE A 11 2.86 1.42 11.48
N GLN A 12 1.92 0.94 12.29
CA GLN A 12 1.70 -0.48 12.55
C GLN A 12 1.17 -1.23 11.31
N ASP A 13 0.57 -0.53 10.36
CA ASP A 13 0.04 -1.13 9.13
C ASP A 13 1.11 -1.41 8.08
N LYS A 14 2.36 -0.98 8.31
CA LYS A 14 3.43 -1.00 7.30
C LYS A 14 3.62 -2.38 6.65
N GLU A 15 3.70 -3.44 7.46
CA GLU A 15 3.95 -4.79 6.96
C GLU A 15 2.81 -5.28 6.05
N ALA A 16 1.57 -5.15 6.50
CA ALA A 16 0.40 -5.54 5.72
C ALA A 16 0.22 -4.70 4.45
N ILE A 17 0.52 -3.39 4.51
CA ILE A 17 0.50 -2.51 3.34
C ILE A 17 1.59 -2.89 2.34
N MET A 18 2.78 -3.26 2.82
CA MET A 18 3.87 -3.74 1.96
C MET A 18 3.50 -5.06 1.26
N GLU A 19 2.87 -6.00 1.96
CA GLU A 19 2.37 -7.25 1.40
C GLU A 19 1.39 -6.98 0.25
N VAL A 20 0.32 -6.22 0.50
CA VAL A 20 -0.66 -5.87 -0.54
C VAL A 20 -0.01 -5.11 -1.71
N SER A 21 0.92 -4.20 -1.42
CA SER A 21 1.60 -3.43 -2.46
C SER A 21 2.46 -4.32 -3.36
N LEU A 22 3.22 -5.25 -2.80
CA LEU A 22 4.15 -6.08 -3.56
C LEU A 22 3.46 -7.25 -4.27
N GLU A 23 2.47 -7.87 -3.62
CA GLU A 23 1.80 -9.04 -4.19
C GLU A 23 0.74 -8.69 -5.22
N HIS A 24 0.04 -7.57 -5.04
CA HIS A 24 -1.08 -7.19 -5.91
C HIS A 24 -0.79 -5.97 -6.77
N PHE A 25 -0.31 -4.87 -6.20
CA PHE A 25 -0.13 -3.65 -6.98
C PHE A 25 1.09 -3.78 -7.92
N PHE A 26 2.22 -4.20 -7.38
CA PHE A 26 3.50 -4.22 -8.09
C PHE A 26 3.48 -5.13 -9.34
N THR A 27 2.82 -6.28 -9.23
CA THR A 27 2.72 -7.24 -10.33
C THR A 27 1.73 -6.81 -11.42
N LEU A 28 0.87 -5.83 -11.15
CA LEU A 28 -0.15 -5.32 -12.08
C LEU A 28 0.19 -3.94 -12.65
N GLU A 29 1.06 -3.18 -11.99
CA GLU A 29 1.39 -1.81 -12.35
C GLU A 29 2.07 -1.75 -13.75
N PRO A 30 1.55 -0.94 -14.69
CA PRO A 30 2.03 -0.89 -16.07
C PRO A 30 3.52 -0.57 -16.24
N HIS A 31 4.07 0.37 -15.47
CA HIS A 31 5.48 0.77 -15.59
C HIS A 31 6.41 -0.32 -15.05
N MET A 32 6.08 -0.95 -13.92
CA MET A 32 6.86 -2.07 -13.39
C MET A 32 6.93 -3.20 -14.41
N ARG A 33 5.82 -3.51 -15.08
CA ARG A 33 5.78 -4.49 -16.17
C ARG A 33 6.60 -4.06 -17.38
N ALA A 34 6.44 -2.81 -17.83
CA ALA A 34 7.14 -2.29 -19.01
C ALA A 34 8.66 -2.27 -18.82
N PHE A 35 9.13 -1.94 -17.60
CA PHE A 35 10.55 -1.89 -17.25
C PHE A 35 11.11 -3.22 -16.72
N GLY A 36 10.30 -4.27 -16.65
CA GLY A 36 10.73 -5.58 -16.13
C GLY A 36 11.20 -5.54 -14.68
N ILE A 37 10.67 -4.61 -13.88
CA ILE A 37 11.03 -4.49 -12.45
C ILE A 37 10.29 -5.62 -11.71
N THR A 38 11.03 -6.38 -10.90
CA THR A 38 10.49 -7.50 -10.11
C THR A 38 10.18 -7.03 -8.69
N VAL A 39 9.40 -7.82 -7.95
CA VAL A 39 9.12 -7.57 -6.53
C VAL A 39 10.42 -7.41 -5.73
N GLU A 40 11.44 -8.19 -6.05
CA GLU A 40 12.75 -8.14 -5.39
C GLU A 40 13.47 -6.81 -5.67
N THR A 41 13.54 -6.40 -6.94
CA THR A 41 14.27 -5.17 -7.32
C THR A 41 13.50 -3.89 -6.96
N GLY A 42 12.17 -3.95 -6.94
CA GLY A 42 11.31 -2.82 -6.59
C GLY A 42 11.00 -2.68 -5.10
N ARG A 43 11.35 -3.66 -4.26
CA ARG A 43 10.98 -3.66 -2.84
C ARG A 43 11.38 -2.38 -2.11
N ASN A 44 12.62 -1.93 -2.33
CA ASN A 44 13.13 -0.72 -1.67
C ASN A 44 12.42 0.56 -2.14
N LEU A 45 12.03 0.62 -3.42
CA LEU A 45 11.26 1.73 -3.97
C LEU A 45 9.89 1.83 -3.28
N ILE A 46 9.19 0.69 -3.19
CA ILE A 46 7.88 0.61 -2.53
C ILE A 46 8.00 0.87 -1.04
N ASP A 47 9.00 0.31 -0.36
CA ASP A 47 9.22 0.55 1.07
C ASP A 47 9.43 2.02 1.38
N SER A 48 10.21 2.73 0.55
CA SER A 48 10.41 4.16 0.68
C SER A 48 9.09 4.94 0.49
N ALA A 49 8.33 4.63 -0.56
CA ALA A 49 7.05 5.29 -0.84
C ALA A 49 6.01 5.04 0.28
N VAL A 50 5.89 3.80 0.75
CA VAL A 50 5.00 3.43 1.86
C VAL A 50 5.43 4.16 3.13
N SER A 51 6.71 4.12 3.47
CA SER A 51 7.22 4.75 4.71
C SER A 51 6.93 6.24 4.76
N LYS A 52 7.16 6.98 3.66
CA LYS A 52 6.82 8.40 3.56
C LYS A 52 5.31 8.64 3.70
N SER A 53 4.51 7.79 3.06
CA SER A 53 3.04 7.93 3.05
C SER A 53 2.37 7.64 4.40
N LEU A 54 2.97 6.78 5.22
CA LEU A 54 2.45 6.43 6.56
C LEU A 54 2.61 7.57 7.58
N THR A 55 3.57 8.47 7.36
CA THR A 55 3.79 9.64 8.20
C THR A 55 2.98 10.87 7.74
N PHE A 56 2.35 10.79 6.57
CA PHE A 56 1.60 11.89 5.99
C PHE A 56 0.09 11.76 6.27
N PRO A 57 -0.60 12.86 6.64
CA PRO A 57 -2.05 12.82 6.81
C PRO A 57 -2.78 12.44 5.51
N TYR A 58 -4.03 11.97 5.63
CA TYR A 58 -4.95 11.65 4.52
C TYR A 58 -4.69 10.35 3.75
N SER A 59 -3.64 9.61 4.08
CA SER A 59 -3.53 8.19 3.68
C SER A 59 -4.57 7.35 4.43
N TYR A 60 -5.20 6.39 3.75
CA TYR A 60 -6.17 5.48 4.35
C TYR A 60 -6.03 4.04 3.83
N LYS A 61 -6.40 3.08 4.68
CA LYS A 61 -6.57 1.66 4.35
C LYS A 61 -8.05 1.31 4.21
N VAL A 62 -8.31 0.29 3.41
CA VAL A 62 -9.64 -0.34 3.27
C VAL A 62 -9.58 -1.70 3.93
N VAL A 63 -10.39 -1.90 4.97
CA VAL A 63 -10.41 -3.14 5.75
C VAL A 63 -11.70 -3.90 5.47
N HIS A 64 -11.59 -5.19 5.19
CA HIS A 64 -12.74 -6.08 5.12
C HIS A 64 -13.15 -6.51 6.54
N LYS A 65 -14.36 -6.13 6.97
CA LYS A 65 -14.76 -6.22 8.39
C LYS A 65 -14.82 -7.63 8.95
N GLU A 66 -15.15 -8.63 8.14
CA GLU A 66 -15.29 -10.01 8.62
C GLU A 66 -13.94 -10.71 8.77
N SER A 67 -12.98 -10.40 7.90
CA SER A 67 -11.66 -11.04 7.92
C SER A 67 -10.57 -10.18 8.55
N GLU A 68 -10.89 -8.92 8.88
CA GLU A 68 -9.97 -7.90 9.41
C GLU A 68 -8.72 -7.67 8.53
N LYS A 69 -8.82 -8.02 7.23
CA LYS A 69 -7.70 -7.89 6.28
C LYS A 69 -7.74 -6.53 5.60
N ILE A 70 -6.56 -5.93 5.42
CA ILE A 70 -6.37 -4.81 4.51
C ILE A 70 -6.49 -5.35 3.08
N ILE A 71 -7.44 -4.81 2.33
CA ILE A 71 -7.71 -5.23 0.93
C ILE A 71 -7.41 -4.13 -0.09
N GLY A 72 -7.03 -2.95 0.39
CA GLY A 72 -6.76 -1.81 -0.44
C GLY A 72 -6.25 -0.64 0.39
N MET A 73 -5.69 0.34 -0.30
CA MET A 73 -5.09 1.51 0.32
C MET A 73 -5.13 2.69 -0.64
N ARG A 74 -5.07 3.89 -0.07
CA ARG A 74 -4.66 5.09 -0.78
C ARG A 74 -3.54 5.71 0.03
N LEU A 75 -2.37 5.76 -0.59
CA LEU A 75 -1.16 6.34 -0.01
C LEU A 75 -0.90 7.70 -0.65
N ILE A 76 -0.71 8.71 0.17
CA ILE A 76 -0.41 10.08 -0.23
C ILE A 76 0.84 10.50 0.51
N THR A 77 1.73 11.20 -0.19
CA THR A 77 2.92 11.82 0.38
C THR A 77 3.06 13.23 -0.19
N GLU A 78 3.81 14.09 0.49
CA GLU A 78 4.32 15.31 -0.11
C GLU A 78 5.35 14.98 -1.20
N VAL A 79 5.39 15.81 -2.24
CA VAL A 79 6.42 15.80 -3.26
C VAL A 79 7.44 16.86 -2.85
N GLU A 80 8.67 16.42 -2.57
CA GLU A 80 9.82 17.31 -2.30
C GLU A 80 10.33 17.98 -3.58
#